data_AF-A0A094L2H0-F1
#
_entry.id   AF-A0A094L2H0-F1
#
_cell.length_a   1.000
_cell.length_b   1.000
_cell.length_c   1.000
_cell.angle_alpha   90.00
_cell.angle_beta   90.00
_cell.angle_gamma   90.00
#
_symmetry.space_group_name_H-M   'P 1'
#
loop_
_entity.id
_entity.type
_entity.pdbx_description
1 polymer ?
#
loop_
_entity_poly.entity_id
_entity_poly.type
_entity_poly.pdbx_seq_one_letter_code
_entity_poly.pdbx_strand_id
1 'polypeptide(L)'
;LYLSDLQLMERRVVLWLHNSVGQERHVISLGLSGEPWVCPVLALRSYVIVRSQLEGPLFMHSDNRTVTKREFLRVLRWALRLLGLCPEQYGVHSFWMGTAVTAARWGYPGEDITRLARWPCMIP
;
A
#
# COMPACT_ATOMS: atom_id res chain seq x y z
N LEU A 1 0.22 6.31 -8.97
CA LEU A 1 0.25 4.84 -9.09
C LEU A 1 -0.77 4.43 -10.13
N TYR A 2 -0.27 3.99 -11.27
CA TYR A 2 -1.02 3.56 -12.44
C TYR A 2 -0.94 2.05 -12.60
N LEU A 3 -1.79 1.48 -13.47
CA LEU A 3 -1.72 0.06 -13.81
C LEU A 3 -0.36 -0.29 -14.43
N SER A 4 0.19 0.59 -15.27
CA SER A 4 1.54 0.46 -15.84
C SER A 4 2.67 0.47 -14.79
N ASP A 5 2.41 0.95 -13.57
CA ASP A 5 3.35 0.90 -12.45
C ASP A 5 3.31 -0.46 -11.71
N LEU A 6 2.46 -1.40 -12.11
CA LEU A 6 2.28 -2.70 -11.47
C LEU A 6 2.86 -3.83 -12.32
N GLN A 7 3.71 -4.66 -11.71
CA GLN A 7 4.10 -5.95 -12.28
C GLN A 7 3.72 -7.08 -11.32
N LEU A 8 2.76 -7.89 -11.73
CA LEU A 8 2.37 -9.12 -11.05
C LEU A 8 3.26 -10.27 -11.51
N MET A 9 3.95 -10.92 -10.57
CA MET A 9 4.70 -12.16 -10.82
C MET A 9 4.06 -13.32 -10.05
N GLU A 10 4.60 -14.53 -10.19
CA GLU A 10 4.04 -15.73 -9.54
C GLU A 10 4.03 -15.66 -8.00
N ARG A 11 5.07 -15.07 -7.40
CA ARG A 11 5.27 -15.07 -5.94
C ARG A 11 5.46 -13.68 -5.33
N ARG A 12 5.43 -12.65 -6.16
CA ARG A 12 5.62 -11.26 -5.73
C ARG A 12 4.91 -10.28 -6.63
N VAL A 13 4.70 -9.10 -6.10
CA VAL A 13 4.23 -7.94 -6.83
C VAL A 13 5.25 -6.84 -6.71
N VAL A 14 5.56 -6.19 -7.83
CA VAL A 14 6.45 -5.05 -7.90
C VAL A 14 5.63 -3.81 -8.25
N LEU A 15 5.81 -2.74 -7.48
CA LEU A 15 5.20 -1.44 -7.70
C LEU A 15 6.29 -0.39 -7.90
N TRP A 16 6.24 0.34 -9.00
CA TRP A 16 7.11 1.49 -9.25
C TRP A 16 6.44 2.78 -8.81
N LEU A 17 7.03 3.44 -7.81
CA LEU A 17 6.53 4.70 -7.29
C LEU A 17 7.32 5.85 -7.89
N HIS A 18 6.59 6.74 -8.57
CA HIS A 18 7.09 8.02 -9.03
C HIS A 18 6.98 9.04 -7.90
N ASN A 19 8.11 9.64 -7.49
CA ASN A 19 8.12 10.78 -6.58
C ASN A 19 7.79 12.07 -7.35
N SER A 20 7.00 12.96 -6.77
CA SER A 20 6.67 14.29 -7.32
C SER A 20 7.90 15.21 -7.47
N VAL A 21 9.04 14.84 -6.88
CA VAL A 21 10.33 15.57 -6.94
C VAL A 21 11.30 15.00 -8.01
N GLY A 22 10.81 14.16 -8.91
CA GLY A 22 11.36 14.07 -10.28
C GLY A 22 12.63 13.23 -10.54
N GLN A 23 13.24 12.51 -9.59
CA GLN A 23 14.47 11.77 -9.93
C GLN A 23 14.64 10.35 -9.37
N GLU A 24 13.86 9.92 -8.38
CA GLU A 24 14.00 8.57 -7.82
C GLU A 24 12.72 7.73 -7.99
N ARG A 25 12.85 6.60 -8.71
CA ARG A 25 11.81 5.57 -8.79
C ARG A 25 12.00 4.63 -7.61
N HIS A 26 11.16 4.74 -6.59
CA HIS A 26 11.18 3.76 -5.50
C HIS A 26 10.45 2.51 -5.94
N VAL A 27 11.05 1.35 -5.68
CA VAL A 27 10.46 0.05 -5.97
C VAL A 27 9.95 -0.56 -4.68
N ILE A 28 8.66 -0.87 -4.61
CA ILE A 28 8.09 -1.67 -3.54
C ILE A 28 7.90 -3.09 -4.07
N SER A 29 8.51 -4.06 -3.41
CA SER A 29 8.33 -5.49 -3.69
C SER A 29 7.55 -6.13 -2.55
N LEU A 30 6.36 -6.65 -2.85
CA LEU A 30 5.50 -7.36 -1.90
C LEU A 30 5.51 -8.85 -2.20
N GLY A 31 5.86 -9.67 -1.22
CA GLY A 31 5.89 -11.13 -1.33
C GLY A 31 4.57 -11.81 -0.97
N LEU A 32 4.51 -13.12 -1.19
CA LEU A 32 3.45 -13.95 -0.62
C LEU A 32 3.43 -13.83 0.91
N SER A 33 2.23 -13.88 1.49
CA SER A 33 2.03 -14.04 2.92
C SER A 33 1.63 -15.49 3.20
N GLY A 34 2.02 -16.02 4.37
CA GLY A 34 1.51 -17.30 4.87
C GLY A 34 0.02 -17.27 5.21
N GLU A 35 -0.56 -16.07 5.32
CA GLU A 35 -1.96 -15.83 5.64
C GLU A 35 -2.69 -15.31 4.37
N PRO A 36 -3.51 -16.14 3.70
CA PRO A 36 -4.08 -15.79 2.41
C PRO A 36 -4.96 -14.53 2.41
N TRP A 37 -5.68 -14.27 3.50
CA TRP A 37 -6.63 -13.14 3.61
C TRP A 37 -5.94 -11.77 3.75
N VAL A 38 -4.66 -11.73 4.11
CA VAL A 38 -3.83 -10.51 4.13
C VAL A 38 -2.72 -10.54 3.08
N CYS A 39 -2.72 -11.52 2.17
CA CYS A 39 -1.67 -11.64 1.17
C CYS A 39 -1.80 -10.56 0.09
N PRO A 40 -0.81 -9.66 -0.08
CA PRO A 40 -0.89 -8.59 -1.07
C PRO A 40 -0.86 -9.12 -2.52
N VAL A 41 -0.14 -10.22 -2.77
CA VAL A 41 -0.09 -10.85 -4.09
C VAL A 41 -1.46 -11.38 -4.50
N LEU A 42 -2.14 -12.10 -3.60
CA LEU A 42 -3.47 -12.64 -3.87
C LEU A 42 -4.50 -11.51 -3.98
N ALA A 43 -4.46 -10.53 -3.08
CA ALA A 43 -5.36 -9.38 -3.11
C ALA A 43 -5.25 -8.60 -4.43
N LEU A 44 -4.03 -8.29 -4.88
CA LEU A 44 -3.83 -7.55 -6.13
C LEU A 44 -4.19 -8.38 -7.37
N ARG A 45 -3.94 -9.69 -7.38
CA ARG A 45 -4.40 -10.55 -8.48
C ARG A 45 -5.92 -10.57 -8.58
N SER A 46 -6.60 -10.86 -7.48
CA SER A 46 -8.07 -10.89 -7.45
C SER A 46 -8.65 -9.55 -7.88
N TYR A 47 -8.05 -8.45 -7.43
CA TYR A 47 -8.45 -7.12 -7.85
C TYR A 47 -8.23 -6.86 -9.35
N VAL A 48 -7.05 -7.19 -9.89
CA VAL A 48 -6.71 -6.99 -11.31
C VAL A 48 -7.62 -7.79 -12.25
N ILE A 49 -8.06 -8.97 -11.82
CA ILE A 49 -9.01 -9.81 -12.58
C ILE A 49 -10.37 -9.14 -12.75
N VAL A 50 -10.87 -8.46 -11.70
CA VAL A 50 -12.24 -7.90 -11.69
C VAL A 50 -12.30 -6.42 -12.09
N ARG A 51 -11.20 -5.66 -11.96
CA ARG A 51 -11.18 -4.28 -12.41
C ARG A 51 -11.28 -4.20 -13.93
N SER A 52 -11.65 -3.01 -14.40
CA SER A 52 -11.55 -2.66 -15.81
C SER A 52 -10.11 -2.81 -16.33
N GLN A 53 -9.97 -3.34 -17.55
CA GLN A 53 -8.69 -3.50 -18.24
C GLN A 53 -8.19 -2.19 -18.89
N LEU A 54 -8.93 -1.09 -18.70
CA LEU A 54 -8.50 0.23 -19.16
C LEU A 54 -7.22 0.66 -18.45
N GLU A 55 -6.30 1.26 -19.20
CA GLU A 55 -5.14 1.94 -18.63
C GLU A 55 -5.57 3.13 -17.75
N GLY A 56 -4.77 3.43 -16.73
CA GLY A 56 -5.08 4.51 -15.79
C GLY A 56 -4.67 4.21 -14.36
N PRO A 57 -5.29 4.90 -13.37
CA PRO A 57 -5.02 4.68 -11.96
C PRO A 57 -5.18 3.22 -11.56
N LEU A 58 -4.26 2.71 -10.72
CA LEU A 58 -4.32 1.31 -10.30
C LEU A 58 -5.60 1.03 -9.51
N PHE A 59 -5.96 1.90 -8.56
CA PHE A 59 -7.17 1.73 -7.75
C PHE A 59 -8.29 2.60 -8.31
N MET A 60 -9.32 1.94 -8.81
CA MET A 60 -10.49 2.53 -9.44
C MET A 60 -11.76 1.75 -9.10
N HIS A 61 -12.88 2.46 -9.12
CA HIS A 61 -14.23 1.93 -8.96
C HIS A 61 -14.71 1.25 -10.25
N SER A 62 -15.84 0.52 -10.19
CA SER A 62 -16.43 -0.15 -11.35
C SER A 62 -16.90 0.81 -12.45
N ASP A 63 -17.15 2.08 -12.11
CA ASP A 63 -17.48 3.16 -13.05
C ASP A 63 -16.23 3.84 -13.66
N ASN A 64 -15.06 3.22 -13.48
CA ASN A 64 -13.74 3.68 -13.92
C ASN A 64 -13.22 4.97 -13.26
N ARG A 65 -13.84 5.45 -12.17
CA ARG A 65 -13.31 6.59 -11.42
C ARG A 65 -12.18 6.17 -10.48
N THR A 66 -11.16 7.02 -10.35
CA THR A 66 -10.05 6.78 -9.43
C THR A 66 -10.52 6.77 -7.97
N VAL A 67 -9.98 5.85 -7.16
CA VAL A 67 -10.24 5.82 -5.72
C VAL A 67 -9.48 6.97 -5.07
N THR A 68 -10.20 7.82 -4.35
CA THR A 68 -9.63 8.95 -3.62
C THR A 68 -9.15 8.56 -2.23
N LYS A 69 -8.22 9.35 -1.66
CA LYS A 69 -7.79 9.21 -0.26
C LYS A 69 -8.97 9.23 0.71
N ARG A 70 -9.98 10.07 0.46
CA ARG A 70 -11.17 10.18 1.31
C ARG A 70 -11.98 8.87 1.31
N GLU A 71 -12.15 8.25 0.15
CA GLU A 71 -12.88 6.99 0.02
C GLU A 71 -12.13 5.82 0.64
N PHE A 72 -10.82 5.74 0.42
CA PHE A 72 -9.96 4.77 1.10
C PHE A 72 -10.08 4.91 2.63
N LEU A 73 -9.96 6.14 3.16
CA LEU A 73 -10.10 6.39 4.59
C LEU A 73 -11.50 6.08 5.11
N ARG A 74 -12.55 6.24 4.30
CA ARG A 74 -13.92 5.84 4.68
C ARG A 74 -14.01 4.33 4.90
N VAL A 75 -13.46 3.52 3.99
CA VAL A 75 -13.41 2.05 4.14
C VAL A 75 -12.57 1.66 5.35
N LEU A 76 -11.39 2.26 5.53
CA LEU A 76 -10.53 2.02 6.69
C LEU A 76 -11.25 2.32 8.01
N ARG A 77 -11.88 3.48 8.13
CA ARG A 77 -12.59 3.88 9.36
C ARG A 77 -13.74 2.93 9.67
N TRP A 78 -14.44 2.44 8.64
CA TRP A 78 -15.49 1.46 8.83
C TRP A 78 -14.95 0.13 9.35
N ALA A 79 -13.86 -0.39 8.76
CA ALA A 79 -13.18 -1.59 9.23
C ALA A 79 -12.68 -1.46 10.69
N LEU A 80 -12.10 -0.30 11.05
CA LEU A 80 -11.66 -0.04 12.43
C LEU A 80 -12.81 -0.08 13.43
N ARG A 81 -13.99 0.47 13.08
CA ARG A 81 -15.18 0.41 13.93
C ARG A 81 -15.66 -1.03 14.14
N LEU A 82 -15.64 -1.85 13.10
CA LEU A 82 -16.01 -3.27 13.20
C LEU A 82 -15.06 -4.05 14.13
N LEU A 83 -13.81 -3.60 14.24
CA LEU A 83 -12.82 -4.16 15.18
C LEU A 83 -12.91 -3.54 16.59
N GLY A 84 -13.87 -2.64 16.84
CA GLY A 84 -14.00 -1.94 18.14
C GLY A 84 -12.93 -0.87 18.40
N LEU A 85 -12.19 -0.44 17.37
CA LEU A 85 -11.14 0.56 17.47
C LEU A 85 -11.68 1.97 17.18
N CYS A 86 -11.13 2.99 17.86
CA CYS A 86 -11.47 4.41 17.65
C CYS A 86 -10.83 4.94 16.35
N PRO A 87 -11.58 5.16 15.26
CA PRO A 87 -10.99 5.48 13.96
C PRO A 87 -10.27 6.82 13.90
N GLU A 88 -10.60 7.74 14.81
CA GLU A 88 -9.98 9.06 14.93
C GLU A 88 -8.51 8.97 15.33
N GLN A 89 -8.09 7.85 15.93
CA GLN A 89 -6.70 7.56 16.31
C GLN A 89 -5.87 6.97 15.16
N TYR A 90 -6.49 6.70 14.01
CA TYR A 90 -5.83 6.06 12.87
C TYR A 90 -5.88 6.93 11.62
N GLY A 91 -4.76 6.98 10.92
CA GLY A 91 -4.64 7.67 9.65
C GLY A 91 -3.63 7.00 8.74
N VAL A 92 -3.29 7.67 7.64
CA VAL A 92 -2.26 7.18 6.72
C VAL A 92 -0.91 7.00 7.44
N HIS A 93 -0.58 7.87 8.38
CA HIS A 93 0.65 7.78 9.19
C HIS A 93 0.69 6.52 10.07
N SER A 94 -0.46 5.92 10.41
CA SER A 94 -0.51 4.68 11.19
C SER A 94 0.06 3.49 10.42
N PHE A 95 -0.09 3.44 9.10
CA PHE A 95 0.53 2.39 8.27
C PHE A 95 2.05 2.52 8.23
N TRP A 96 2.53 3.76 8.14
CA TRP A 96 3.94 4.08 8.22
C TRP A 96 4.55 3.66 9.56
N MET A 97 3.90 4.07 10.66
CA MET A 97 4.32 3.72 12.02
C MET A 97 4.29 2.20 12.22
N GLY A 98 3.24 1.54 11.73
CA GLY A 98 3.10 0.09 11.77
C GLY A 98 4.23 -0.61 11.02
N THR A 99 4.66 -0.08 9.88
CA THR A 99 5.81 -0.61 9.14
C THR A 99 7.10 -0.47 9.95
N ALA A 100 7.36 0.71 10.53
CA ALA A 100 8.54 0.96 11.34
C ALA A 100 8.60 0.06 12.58
N VAL A 101 7.49 -0.01 13.34
CA VAL A 101 7.38 -0.86 14.55
C VAL A 101 7.52 -2.34 14.19
N THR A 102 6.93 -2.78 13.09
CA THR A 102 7.04 -4.18 12.65
C THR A 102 8.49 -4.49 12.29
N ALA A 103 9.14 -3.69 11.45
CA ALA A 103 10.55 -3.90 11.09
C ALA A 103 11.46 -3.91 12.33
N ALA A 104 11.25 -3.00 13.28
CA ALA A 104 11.99 -3.00 14.55
C ALA A 104 11.79 -4.29 15.36
N ARG A 105 10.54 -4.77 15.47
CA ARG A 105 10.22 -6.03 16.17
C ARG A 105 10.88 -7.25 15.55
N TRP A 106 11.09 -7.23 14.24
CA TRP A 106 11.79 -8.29 13.51
C TRP A 106 13.31 -8.13 13.50
N GLY A 107 13.86 -7.14 14.21
CA GLY A 107 15.30 -6.96 14.38
C GLY A 107 16.01 -6.37 13.16
N TYR A 108 15.28 -5.69 12.27
CA TYR A 108 15.91 -5.01 11.14
C TYR A 108 16.84 -3.88 11.63
N PRO A 109 17.99 -3.66 10.96
CA PRO A 109 18.84 -2.50 11.22
C PRO A 109 18.09 -1.17 11.05
N GLY A 110 18.51 -0.13 11.77
CA GLY A 110 17.86 1.19 11.71
C GLY A 110 17.77 1.77 10.29
N GLU A 111 18.79 1.57 9.46
CA GLU A 111 18.80 1.99 8.05
C GLU A 111 17.72 1.28 7.23
N ASP A 112 17.54 -0.02 7.45
CA ASP A 112 16.50 -0.81 6.80
C ASP A 112 15.10 -0.42 7.28
N ILE A 113 14.93 -0.14 8.57
CA ILE A 113 13.66 0.36 9.11
C ILE A 113 13.30 1.70 8.44
N THR A 114 14.25 2.64 8.37
CA THR A 114 14.08 3.93 7.70
C THR A 114 13.67 3.73 6.24
N ARG A 115 14.36 2.85 5.52
CA ARG A 115 14.06 2.53 4.12
C ARG A 115 12.69 1.89 3.92
N LEU A 116 12.36 0.87 4.71
CA LEU A 116 11.12 0.09 4.62
C LEU A 116 9.89 0.91 5.03
N ALA A 117 9.99 1.62 6.15
CA ALA A 117 8.94 2.52 6.60
C ALA A 117 8.77 3.69 5.61
N ARG A 118 9.75 3.94 4.74
CA ARG A 118 9.86 5.19 3.98
C ARG A 118 9.79 6.36 4.96
N TRP A 119 10.56 6.22 6.05
CA TRP A 119 10.73 7.25 7.07
C TRP A 119 11.10 8.53 6.35
N PRO A 120 10.32 9.58 6.59
CA PRO A 120 10.23 10.65 5.63
C PRO A 120 11.61 11.31 5.45
N CYS A 121 11.97 11.53 4.18
CA CYS A 121 12.28 12.89 3.75
C CYS A 121 11.14 13.81 4.23
N MET A 122 11.11 14.14 5.52
CA MET A 122 10.40 15.33 5.99
C MET A 122 11.35 16.44 5.59
N ILE A 123 11.19 16.93 4.36
CA ILE A 123 11.60 18.30 4.11
C ILE A 123 10.69 19.13 5.03
N PRO A 124 11.26 20.00 5.88
CA PRO A 124 10.49 20.87 6.76
C PRO A 124 9.45 21.71 6.00
#